data_AF-A0A1S3QJ52-F1
#
_entry.id   AF-A0A1S3QJ52-F1
#
_cell.length_a   1.000
_cell.length_b   1.000
_cell.length_c   1.000
_cell.angle_alpha   90.00
_cell.angle_beta   90.00
_cell.angle_gamma   90.00
#
_symmetry.space_group_name_H-M   'P 1'
#
loop_
_entity.id
_entity.type
_entity.pdbx_description
1 polymer ?
#
loop_
_entity_poly.entity_id
_entity_poly.type
_entity_poly.pdbx_seq_one_letter_code
_entity_poly.pdbx_strand_id
1 'polypeptide(L)'
;MMVRDTLAATTVEPSQNHTAPTQNQDGTQQLPGKTLEHVEQQNRVQEQQNQVLELENLELLGQENELLEQQNLEQQNQVLELENLELLGQENELLEQQNLEQQNQVLELENLELLGQENELLEQQNLEQQNQVLELENLELLGQENELLEQQNLEQQIQLLELENTVQTSTDNLTRPPDKTSSGGPLHLWWPQQSSFRTARPSIPLPWPSPRPCLLPIPLPCLRPPLHLPDPIPDYWTTHLRPFFSQQEYVLVRHTHRQLVHSGYYWGPMEMEEAHRTLLHTPPGSFLIRDSSQPDVFFTLSYHGDQGPISVRVLLTSQRFRLNGSNKAFDSLFALLQFYMESSHRRLRRAWRRERPMTLQQLCRGRIIELYGAERIDSLPELNQVVTQYLQDYPYSI
;
A
#
# COMPACT_ATOMS: atom_id res chain seq x y z
N MET A 1 54.48 -21.23 -17.21
CA MET A 1 55.52 -20.93 -16.20
C MET A 1 55.72 -22.20 -15.38
N MET A 2 56.93 -22.81 -15.44
CA MET A 2 57.59 -23.66 -14.43
C MET A 2 56.90 -24.97 -13.95
N VAL A 3 57.50 -26.16 -13.77
CA VAL A 3 58.79 -26.82 -14.10
C VAL A 3 58.53 -28.36 -14.02
N ARG A 4 59.41 -29.12 -14.67
CA ARG A 4 59.58 -30.58 -14.72
C ARG A 4 60.11 -31.25 -13.42
N ASP A 5 60.24 -32.58 -13.53
CA ASP A 5 61.11 -33.57 -12.86
C ASP A 5 60.41 -34.40 -11.77
N THR A 6 60.55 -35.74 -11.68
CA THR A 6 61.81 -36.50 -11.59
C THR A 6 61.60 -38.01 -11.81
N LEU A 7 62.58 -38.67 -12.48
CA LEU A 7 62.76 -40.12 -12.65
C LEU A 7 63.71 -40.72 -11.59
N ALA A 8 63.50 -41.98 -11.19
CA ALA A 8 64.52 -42.96 -10.73
C ALA A 8 63.84 -44.35 -10.67
N ALA A 9 64.17 -45.41 -11.44
CA ALA A 9 65.41 -46.17 -11.69
C ALA A 9 65.85 -47.11 -10.54
N THR A 10 65.80 -48.44 -10.76
CA THR A 10 66.64 -49.53 -10.20
C THR A 10 66.21 -50.83 -10.92
N THR A 11 66.85 -51.32 -11.98
CA THR A 11 68.13 -52.07 -12.11
C THR A 11 68.17 -53.42 -11.36
N VAL A 12 68.06 -54.53 -12.09
CA VAL A 12 68.77 -55.79 -11.80
C VAL A 12 69.22 -56.41 -13.13
N GLU A 13 70.54 -56.45 -13.36
CA GLU A 13 71.20 -57.24 -14.42
C GLU A 13 71.48 -58.68 -13.95
N PRO A 14 71.62 -59.66 -14.87
CA PRO A 14 72.21 -60.96 -14.60
C PRO A 14 73.67 -61.03 -15.10
N SER A 15 74.53 -61.76 -14.39
CA SER A 15 75.88 -62.08 -14.88
C SER A 15 76.29 -63.52 -14.53
N GLN A 16 76.64 -64.27 -15.60
CA GLN A 16 77.87 -65.08 -15.74
C GLN A 16 77.95 -66.41 -14.94
N ASN A 17 78.47 -67.56 -15.41
CA ASN A 17 79.56 -67.82 -16.36
C ASN A 17 79.78 -69.34 -16.68
N HIS A 18 80.41 -69.60 -17.84
CA HIS A 18 81.47 -70.60 -18.16
C HIS A 18 81.28 -72.15 -18.28
N THR A 19 81.30 -72.60 -19.55
CA THR A 19 82.14 -73.58 -20.31
C THR A 19 83.08 -74.66 -19.67
N ALA A 20 82.73 -75.95 -19.90
CA ALA A 20 83.47 -77.19 -20.38
C ALA A 20 84.74 -77.76 -19.66
N PRO A 21 85.27 -79.00 -19.99
CA PRO A 21 84.79 -80.16 -20.79
C PRO A 21 85.00 -81.57 -20.13
N THR A 22 84.58 -82.68 -20.78
CA THR A 22 85.40 -83.92 -21.10
C THR A 22 84.54 -85.14 -21.53
N GLN A 23 84.80 -85.60 -22.77
CA GLN A 23 84.77 -86.95 -23.39
C GLN A 23 83.90 -88.11 -22.82
N ASN A 24 83.04 -88.74 -23.65
CA ASN A 24 83.38 -89.92 -24.47
C ASN A 24 82.16 -90.54 -25.18
N GLN A 25 82.34 -90.76 -26.49
CA GLN A 25 81.97 -91.90 -27.34
C GLN A 25 80.56 -92.54 -27.31
N ASP A 26 79.95 -92.43 -28.49
CA ASP A 26 79.37 -93.49 -29.32
C ASP A 26 78.08 -94.20 -28.85
N GLY A 27 77.08 -94.20 -29.74
CA GLY A 27 75.78 -94.78 -29.47
C GLY A 27 74.65 -94.15 -30.30
N THR A 28 74.69 -94.39 -31.61
CA THR A 28 73.61 -94.13 -32.56
C THR A 28 72.26 -94.68 -32.07
N GLN A 29 71.33 -93.83 -31.61
CA GLN A 29 69.88 -94.11 -31.57
C GLN A 29 69.04 -92.82 -31.72
N GLN A 30 68.64 -92.55 -32.97
CA GLN A 30 67.25 -92.28 -33.40
C GLN A 30 66.31 -91.35 -32.56
N LEU A 31 65.96 -90.20 -33.18
CA LEU A 31 64.81 -89.26 -32.97
C LEU A 31 64.82 -88.26 -31.77
N PRO A 32 64.31 -87.01 -31.95
CA PRO A 32 62.87 -86.77 -31.81
C PRO A 32 62.28 -85.68 -32.74
N GLY A 33 61.45 -86.08 -33.71
CA GLY A 33 60.52 -85.17 -34.42
C GLY A 33 59.47 -84.51 -33.51
N LYS A 34 59.33 -84.98 -32.26
CA LYS A 34 58.37 -84.44 -31.28
C LYS A 34 58.76 -83.08 -30.68
N THR A 35 60.05 -82.71 -30.72
CA THR A 35 60.52 -81.47 -30.09
C THR A 35 60.33 -80.24 -30.99
N LEU A 36 60.45 -80.41 -32.31
CA LEU A 36 60.24 -79.32 -33.28
C LEU A 36 58.74 -78.95 -33.40
N GLU A 37 57.87 -79.97 -33.46
CA GLU A 37 56.41 -79.78 -33.46
C GLU A 37 55.93 -79.08 -32.18
N HIS A 38 56.53 -79.38 -31.03
CA HIS A 38 56.20 -78.73 -29.77
C HIS A 38 56.58 -77.24 -29.75
N VAL A 39 57.75 -76.89 -30.29
CA VAL A 39 58.20 -75.49 -30.39
C VAL A 39 57.35 -74.71 -31.39
N GLU A 40 56.98 -75.29 -32.53
CA GLU A 40 56.05 -74.65 -33.47
C GLU A 40 54.65 -74.48 -32.88
N GLN A 41 54.16 -75.47 -32.15
CA GLN A 41 52.89 -75.37 -31.42
C GLN A 41 52.95 -74.23 -30.38
N GLN A 42 54.07 -74.10 -29.67
CA GLN A 42 54.27 -73.07 -28.66
C GLN A 42 54.38 -71.67 -29.29
N ASN A 43 55.04 -71.53 -30.43
CA ASN A 43 55.09 -70.27 -31.19
C ASN A 43 53.70 -69.87 -31.72
N ARG A 44 52.91 -70.83 -32.23
CA ARG A 44 51.52 -70.57 -32.64
C ARG A 44 50.66 -70.09 -31.47
N VAL A 45 50.81 -70.71 -30.30
CA VAL A 45 50.10 -70.28 -29.09
C VAL A 45 50.55 -68.89 -28.65
N GLN A 46 51.84 -68.58 -28.70
CA GLN A 46 52.37 -67.26 -28.37
C GLN A 46 51.86 -66.18 -29.33
N GLU A 47 51.80 -66.48 -30.62
CA GLU A 47 51.26 -65.56 -31.64
C GLU A 47 49.77 -65.32 -31.46
N GLN A 48 49.00 -66.36 -31.14
CA GLN A 48 47.59 -66.23 -30.75
C GLN A 48 47.42 -65.38 -29.49
N GLN A 49 48.26 -65.56 -28.47
CA GLN A 49 48.23 -64.72 -27.27
C GLN A 49 48.55 -63.26 -27.59
N ASN A 50 49.52 -62.99 -28.45
CA ASN A 50 49.85 -61.63 -28.87
C ASN A 50 48.71 -60.98 -29.66
N GLN A 51 48.03 -61.72 -30.54
CA GLN A 51 46.84 -61.23 -31.26
C GLN A 51 45.67 -60.92 -30.31
N VAL A 52 45.44 -61.77 -29.31
CA VAL A 52 44.41 -61.53 -28.29
C VAL A 52 44.73 -60.26 -27.49
N LEU A 53 45.99 -60.09 -27.06
CA LEU A 53 46.43 -58.88 -26.35
C LEU A 53 46.27 -57.61 -27.19
N GLU A 54 46.53 -57.68 -28.50
CA GLU A 54 46.36 -56.55 -29.40
C GLU A 54 44.87 -56.17 -29.57
N LEU A 55 43.98 -57.16 -29.65
CA LEU A 55 42.54 -56.95 -29.68
C LEU A 55 42.02 -56.36 -28.35
N GLU A 56 42.48 -56.88 -27.21
CA GLU A 56 42.12 -56.35 -25.88
C GLU A 56 42.59 -54.89 -25.72
N ASN A 57 43.78 -54.54 -26.18
CA ASN A 57 44.27 -53.17 -26.14
C ASN A 57 43.46 -52.20 -27.02
N LEU A 58 43.03 -52.66 -28.21
CA LEU A 58 42.15 -51.86 -29.08
C LEU A 58 40.76 -51.68 -28.48
N GLU A 59 40.21 -52.69 -27.80
CA GLU A 59 38.93 -52.60 -27.10
C GLU A 59 39.01 -51.62 -25.92
N LEU A 60 40.08 -51.69 -25.11
CA LEU A 60 40.32 -50.75 -24.02
C LEU A 60 40.48 -49.30 -24.50
N LEU A 61 41.21 -49.08 -25.59
CA LEU A 61 41.33 -47.76 -26.22
C LEU A 61 39.98 -47.25 -26.75
N GLY A 62 39.12 -48.13 -27.27
CA GLY A 62 37.76 -47.79 -27.66
C GLY A 62 36.94 -47.30 -26.46
N GLN A 63 36.96 -48.05 -25.36
CA GLN A 63 36.27 -47.71 -24.12
C GLN A 63 36.78 -46.39 -23.50
N GLU A 64 38.09 -46.14 -23.52
CA GLU A 64 38.68 -44.91 -23.01
C GLU A 64 38.24 -43.68 -23.82
N ASN A 65 38.17 -43.81 -25.16
CA ASN A 65 37.67 -42.74 -26.03
C ASN A 65 36.18 -42.44 -25.81
N GLU A 66 35.35 -43.47 -25.66
CA GLU A 66 33.92 -43.30 -25.35
C GLU A 66 33.71 -42.63 -23.99
N LEU A 67 34.50 -42.99 -22.98
CA LEU A 67 34.45 -42.37 -21.66
C LEU A 67 34.84 -40.89 -21.73
N LEU A 68 35.89 -40.56 -22.50
CA LEU A 68 36.33 -39.18 -22.69
C LEU A 68 35.27 -38.34 -23.40
N GLU A 69 34.59 -38.91 -24.40
CA GLU A 69 33.51 -38.24 -25.13
C GLU A 69 32.31 -37.99 -24.20
N GLN A 70 31.92 -38.97 -23.38
CA GLN A 70 30.89 -38.80 -22.35
C GLN A 70 31.25 -37.70 -21.35
N GLN A 71 32.50 -37.68 -20.87
CA GLN A 71 32.96 -36.67 -19.93
C GLN A 71 32.92 -35.25 -20.54
N ASN A 72 33.28 -35.12 -21.81
CA ASN A 72 33.24 -33.84 -22.52
C ASN A 72 31.79 -33.34 -22.72
N LEU A 73 30.88 -34.23 -23.11
CA LEU A 73 29.45 -33.93 -23.20
C LEU A 73 28.86 -33.51 -21.85
N GLU A 74 29.22 -34.19 -20.77
CA GLU A 74 28.77 -33.85 -19.42
C GLU A 74 29.27 -32.47 -18.99
N GLN A 75 30.55 -32.15 -19.25
CA GLN A 75 31.09 -30.82 -19.01
C GLN A 75 30.37 -29.73 -19.81
N GLN A 76 30.07 -29.97 -21.09
CA GLN A 76 29.31 -29.02 -21.91
C GLN A 76 27.90 -28.79 -21.37
N ASN A 77 27.20 -29.85 -20.95
CA ASN A 77 25.87 -29.73 -20.36
C ASN A 77 25.90 -28.94 -19.05
N GLN A 78 26.90 -29.16 -18.20
CA GLN A 78 27.07 -28.38 -16.96
C GLN A 78 27.30 -26.88 -17.25
N VAL A 79 28.11 -26.56 -18.27
CA VAL A 79 28.34 -25.16 -18.67
C VAL A 79 27.05 -24.52 -19.19
N LEU A 80 26.29 -25.21 -20.02
CA LEU A 80 25.00 -24.73 -20.54
C LEU A 80 23.97 -24.51 -19.41
N GLU A 81 23.95 -25.39 -18.40
CA GLU A 81 23.06 -25.26 -17.25
C GLU A 81 23.40 -24.01 -16.42
N LEU A 82 24.69 -23.73 -16.23
CA LEU A 82 25.15 -22.51 -15.56
C LEU A 82 24.81 -21.24 -16.36
N GLU A 83 25.00 -21.24 -17.68
CA GLU A 83 24.67 -20.11 -18.55
C GLU A 83 23.16 -19.81 -18.55
N ASN A 84 22.31 -20.85 -18.57
CA ASN A 84 20.86 -20.69 -18.47
C ASN A 84 20.44 -20.11 -17.11
N LEU A 85 21.07 -20.53 -16.01
CA LEU A 85 20.80 -19.98 -14.69
C LEU A 85 21.23 -18.51 -14.59
N GLU A 86 22.36 -18.15 -15.21
CA GLU A 86 22.84 -16.77 -15.26
C GLU A 86 21.87 -15.87 -16.06
N LEU A 87 21.43 -16.33 -17.23
CA LEU A 87 20.45 -15.60 -18.06
C LEU A 87 19.11 -15.43 -17.34
N LEU A 88 18.61 -16.47 -16.65
CA LEU A 88 17.41 -16.37 -15.83
C LEU A 88 17.59 -15.37 -14.68
N GLY A 89 18.77 -15.32 -14.06
CA GLY A 89 19.11 -14.32 -13.06
C GLY A 89 19.02 -12.90 -13.61
N GLN A 90 19.65 -12.65 -14.76
CA GLN A 90 19.63 -11.36 -15.44
C GLN A 90 18.21 -10.94 -15.86
N GLU A 91 17.39 -11.87 -16.35
CA GLU A 91 16.00 -11.59 -16.74
C GLU A 91 15.15 -11.19 -15.52
N ASN A 92 15.33 -11.87 -14.38
CA ASN A 92 14.65 -11.53 -13.13
C ASN A 92 15.06 -10.15 -12.61
N GLU A 93 16.36 -9.83 -12.62
CA GLU A 93 16.87 -8.51 -12.22
C GLU A 93 16.32 -7.38 -13.11
N LEU A 94 16.24 -7.61 -14.43
CA LEU A 94 15.66 -6.65 -15.37
C LEU A 94 14.17 -6.43 -15.10
N LEU A 95 13.42 -7.50 -14.83
CA LEU A 95 12.00 -7.43 -14.52
C LEU A 95 11.74 -6.67 -13.20
N GLU A 96 12.59 -6.89 -12.21
CA GLU A 96 12.54 -6.19 -10.92
C GLU A 96 12.84 -4.69 -11.09
N GLN A 97 13.88 -4.34 -11.84
CA GLN A 97 14.18 -2.95 -12.19
C GLN A 97 13.00 -2.28 -12.91
N GLN A 98 12.39 -2.96 -13.88
CA GLN A 98 11.25 -2.42 -14.63
C GLN A 98 10.04 -2.18 -13.71
N ASN A 99 9.78 -3.08 -12.76
CA ASN A 99 8.71 -2.92 -11.79
C ASN A 99 8.95 -1.74 -10.84
N LEU A 100 10.18 -1.61 -10.32
CA LEU A 100 10.60 -0.46 -9.50
C LEU A 100 10.47 0.87 -10.25
N GLU A 101 10.89 0.91 -11.52
CA GLU A 101 10.78 2.11 -12.34
C GLU A 101 9.31 2.50 -12.58
N GLN A 102 8.43 1.53 -12.88
CA GLN A 102 7.00 1.77 -13.00
C GLN A 102 6.39 2.30 -11.69
N GLN A 103 6.78 1.72 -10.55
CA GLN A 103 6.32 2.20 -9.24
C GLN A 103 6.77 3.65 -8.98
N ASN A 104 8.02 3.98 -9.28
CA ASN A 104 8.55 5.33 -9.12
C ASN A 104 7.85 6.34 -10.02
N GLN A 105 7.59 6.00 -11.29
CA GLN A 105 6.85 6.85 -12.21
C GLN A 105 5.43 7.14 -11.70
N VAL A 106 4.73 6.14 -11.13
CA VAL A 106 3.40 6.36 -10.59
C VAL A 106 3.44 7.18 -9.29
N LEU A 107 4.44 6.97 -8.44
CA LEU A 107 4.64 7.81 -7.25
C LEU A 107 4.91 9.28 -7.63
N GLU A 108 5.67 9.52 -8.69
CA GLU A 108 5.93 10.86 -9.21
C GLU A 108 4.66 11.54 -9.71
N LEU A 109 3.80 10.81 -10.44
CA LEU A 109 2.49 11.30 -10.85
C LEU A 109 1.57 11.61 -9.66
N GLU A 110 1.57 10.76 -8.62
CA GLU A 110 0.79 11.03 -7.40
C GLU A 110 1.27 12.27 -6.65
N ASN A 111 2.58 12.47 -6.53
CA ASN A 111 3.12 13.66 -5.88
C ASN A 111 2.72 14.94 -6.65
N LEU A 112 2.70 14.88 -7.99
CA LEU A 112 2.23 15.99 -8.82
C LEU A 112 0.73 16.25 -8.64
N GLU A 113 -0.09 15.18 -8.55
CA GLU A 113 -1.53 15.29 -8.31
C GLU A 113 -1.83 15.90 -6.93
N LEU A 114 -1.15 15.43 -5.88
CA LEU A 114 -1.27 15.96 -4.52
C LEU A 114 -0.82 17.43 -4.43
N LEU A 115 0.28 17.79 -5.09
CA LEU A 115 0.72 19.19 -5.20
C LEU A 115 -0.31 20.06 -5.93
N GLY A 116 -0.98 19.51 -6.94
CA GLY A 116 -2.09 20.18 -7.63
C GLY A 116 -3.25 20.48 -6.67
N GLN A 117 -3.69 19.47 -5.91
CA GLN A 117 -4.77 19.60 -4.93
C GLN A 117 -4.41 20.59 -3.80
N GLU A 118 -3.18 20.58 -3.32
CA GLU A 118 -2.72 21.51 -2.27
C GLU A 118 -2.74 22.97 -2.77
N ASN A 119 -2.32 23.21 -4.01
CA ASN A 119 -2.38 24.55 -4.60
C ASN A 119 -3.82 25.04 -4.80
N GLU A 120 -4.73 24.18 -5.27
CA GLU A 120 -6.15 24.52 -5.42
C GLU A 120 -6.80 24.86 -4.07
N LEU A 121 -6.48 24.10 -3.02
CA LEU A 121 -6.96 24.37 -1.66
C LEU A 121 -6.46 25.72 -1.15
N LEU A 122 -5.17 26.03 -1.39
CA LEU A 122 -4.58 27.30 -0.99
C LEU A 122 -5.22 28.49 -1.72
N GLU A 123 -5.52 28.33 -3.00
CA GLU A 123 -6.20 29.35 -3.82
C GLU A 123 -7.64 29.59 -3.35
N GLN A 124 -8.38 28.52 -3.04
CA GLN A 124 -9.71 28.63 -2.43
C GLN A 124 -9.67 29.33 -1.08
N GLN A 125 -8.72 28.98 -0.21
CA GLN A 125 -8.61 29.59 1.11
C GLN A 125 -8.31 31.10 1.01
N ASN A 126 -7.49 31.50 0.04
CA ASN A 126 -7.17 32.91 -0.21
C ASN A 126 -8.39 33.70 -0.73
N LEU A 127 -9.16 33.10 -1.65
CA LEU A 127 -10.42 33.68 -2.14
C LEU A 127 -11.46 33.84 -1.01
N GLU A 128 -11.58 32.85 -0.13
CA GLU A 128 -12.49 32.91 1.01
C GLU A 128 -12.10 34.01 1.99
N GLN A 129 -10.80 34.17 2.28
CA GLN A 129 -10.29 35.28 3.09
C GLN A 129 -10.59 36.64 2.45
N GLN A 130 -10.41 36.79 1.13
CA GLN A 130 -10.77 38.02 0.44
C GLN A 130 -12.26 38.34 0.54
N ASN A 131 -13.12 37.33 0.37
CA ASN A 131 -14.56 37.51 0.47
C ASN A 131 -14.99 37.93 1.89
N GLN A 132 -14.39 37.34 2.94
CA GLN A 132 -14.65 37.76 4.33
C GLN A 132 -14.23 39.21 4.59
N VAL A 133 -13.08 39.65 4.05
CA VAL A 133 -12.63 41.03 4.18
C VAL A 133 -13.60 41.99 3.48
N LEU A 134 -14.01 41.66 2.25
CA LEU A 134 -14.99 42.46 1.50
C LEU A 134 -16.35 42.55 2.22
N GLU A 135 -16.77 41.47 2.88
CA GLU A 135 -18.03 41.45 3.64
C GLU A 135 -17.97 42.36 4.87
N LEU A 136 -16.83 42.39 5.58
CA LEU A 136 -16.59 43.31 6.68
C LEU A 136 -16.56 44.77 6.21
N GLU A 137 -15.91 45.05 5.09
CA GLU A 137 -15.80 46.40 4.53
C GLU A 137 -17.18 46.93 4.08
N ASN A 138 -18.01 46.08 3.48
CA ASN A 138 -19.40 46.42 3.14
C ASN A 138 -20.27 46.70 4.38
N LEU A 139 -20.10 45.92 5.45
CA LEU A 139 -20.80 46.16 6.72
C LEU A 139 -20.38 47.47 7.37
N GLU A 140 -19.09 47.83 7.30
CA GLU A 140 -18.57 49.10 7.80
C GLU A 140 -19.15 50.29 7.02
N LEU A 141 -19.18 50.21 5.69
CA LEU A 141 -19.78 51.23 4.83
C LEU A 141 -21.28 51.41 5.08
N LEU A 142 -22.02 50.31 5.25
CA LEU A 142 -23.44 50.35 5.64
C LEU A 142 -23.65 50.99 7.03
N GLY A 143 -22.73 50.74 7.97
CA GLY A 143 -22.74 51.39 9.27
C GLY A 143 -22.59 52.92 9.15
N GLN A 144 -21.60 53.36 8.38
CA GLN A 144 -21.34 54.78 8.14
C GLN A 144 -22.52 55.48 7.44
N GLU A 145 -23.16 54.83 6.46
CA GLU A 145 -24.32 55.38 5.76
C GLU A 145 -25.52 55.59 6.70
N ASN A 146 -25.77 54.63 7.59
CA ASN A 146 -26.84 54.74 8.59
C ASN A 146 -26.58 55.85 9.61
N GLU A 147 -25.35 56.00 10.11
CA GLU A 147 -24.99 57.09 11.03
C GLU A 147 -25.18 58.47 10.38
N LEU A 148 -24.83 58.61 9.10
CA LEU A 148 -24.99 59.85 8.35
C LEU A 148 -26.48 60.19 8.13
N LEU A 149 -27.32 59.17 7.92
CA LEU A 149 -28.77 59.33 7.83
C LEU A 149 -29.38 59.77 9.17
N GLU A 150 -28.95 59.18 10.29
CA GLU A 150 -29.38 59.59 11.63
C GLU A 150 -28.97 61.02 11.93
N GLN A 151 -27.77 61.42 11.55
CA GLN A 151 -27.26 62.78 11.75
C GLN A 151 -28.08 63.81 10.97
N GLN A 152 -28.40 63.53 9.69
CA GLN A 152 -29.29 64.38 8.90
C GLN A 152 -30.70 64.49 9.50
N ASN A 153 -31.25 63.39 10.02
CA ASN A 153 -32.57 63.39 10.63
C ASN A 153 -32.59 64.23 11.92
N LEU A 154 -31.52 64.15 12.74
CA LEU A 154 -31.36 64.99 13.91
C LEU A 154 -31.27 66.48 13.55
N GLU A 155 -30.47 66.84 12.54
CA GLU A 155 -30.36 68.22 12.09
C GLU A 155 -31.70 68.79 11.63
N GLN A 156 -32.48 68.01 10.89
CA GLN A 156 -33.84 68.40 10.48
C GLN A 156 -34.76 68.61 11.69
N GLN A 157 -34.70 67.75 12.71
CA GLN A 157 -35.47 67.94 13.95
C GLN A 157 -35.05 69.21 14.70
N ILE A 158 -33.75 69.48 14.78
CA ILE A 158 -33.24 70.69 15.43
C ILE A 158 -33.73 71.95 14.71
N GLN A 159 -33.66 71.98 13.37
CA GLN A 159 -34.20 73.10 12.59
C GLN A 159 -35.69 73.31 12.77
N LEU A 160 -36.48 72.22 12.86
CA LEU A 160 -37.91 72.31 13.14
C LEU A 160 -38.20 72.87 14.54
N LEU A 161 -37.43 72.47 15.55
CA LEU A 161 -37.52 72.98 16.93
C LEU A 161 -37.12 74.46 17.03
N GLU A 162 -36.12 74.91 16.27
CA GLU A 162 -35.73 76.33 16.21
C GLU A 162 -36.82 77.19 15.54
N LEU A 163 -37.47 76.66 14.50
CA LEU A 163 -38.65 77.29 13.88
C LEU A 163 -39.84 77.37 14.83
N GLU A 164 -40.06 76.38 15.68
CA GLU A 164 -41.16 76.40 16.66
C GLU A 164 -40.91 77.40 17.82
N ASN A 165 -39.67 77.49 18.29
CA ASN A 165 -39.29 78.46 19.34
C ASN A 165 -39.30 79.92 18.86
N THR A 166 -39.03 80.18 17.57
CA THR A 166 -39.14 81.53 16.98
C THR A 166 -40.61 81.97 16.81
N VAL A 167 -41.53 81.02 16.63
CA VAL A 167 -42.98 81.30 16.61
C VAL A 167 -43.52 81.58 18.02
N GLN A 168 -43.04 80.89 19.06
CA GLN A 168 -43.47 81.12 20.45
C GLN A 168 -42.96 82.44 21.06
N THR A 169 -41.77 82.91 20.67
CA THR A 169 -41.19 84.17 21.17
C THR A 169 -41.83 85.44 20.55
N SER A 170 -42.72 85.27 19.57
CA SER A 170 -43.43 86.36 18.88
C SER A 170 -44.80 86.69 19.50
N THR A 171 -45.29 85.94 20.50
CA THR A 171 -46.65 86.12 21.06
C THR A 171 -46.71 86.59 22.51
N ASP A 172 -45.58 86.86 23.17
CA ASP A 172 -45.57 87.33 24.56
C ASP A 172 -45.16 88.81 24.67
N ASN A 173 -46.08 89.71 24.33
CA ASN A 173 -46.02 91.10 24.78
C ASN A 173 -47.43 91.74 24.82
N LEU A 174 -48.22 91.44 25.86
CA LEU A 174 -49.13 92.43 26.49
C LEU A 174 -49.74 91.93 27.83
N THR A 175 -49.31 92.56 28.93
CA THR A 175 -50.11 93.12 30.04
C THR A 175 -50.93 92.20 31.01
N ARG A 176 -50.55 92.27 32.30
CA ARG A 176 -51.25 91.89 33.57
C ARG A 176 -52.48 92.82 33.86
N PRO A 177 -53.46 92.62 34.80
CA PRO A 177 -53.50 91.77 36.02
C PRO A 177 -54.92 91.21 36.40
N PRO A 178 -55.31 91.00 37.69
CA PRO A 178 -55.05 89.82 38.53
C PRO A 178 -56.31 89.10 39.09
N ASP A 179 -56.06 88.05 39.89
CA ASP A 179 -56.85 87.55 41.03
C ASP A 179 -57.95 86.47 40.87
N LYS A 180 -57.70 85.40 41.66
CA LYS A 180 -58.61 84.66 42.57
C LYS A 180 -59.41 83.43 42.11
N THR A 181 -59.16 82.40 42.93
CA THR A 181 -60.08 81.39 43.50
C THR A 181 -60.58 80.21 42.66
N SER A 182 -60.23 79.03 43.19
CA SER A 182 -61.12 77.91 43.51
C SER A 182 -61.66 77.00 42.40
N SER A 183 -61.29 75.73 42.56
CA SER A 183 -62.10 74.51 42.41
C SER A 183 -62.70 74.15 41.05
N GLY A 184 -62.37 72.94 40.59
CA GLY A 184 -63.39 72.01 40.09
C GLY A 184 -63.08 71.32 38.75
N GLY A 185 -62.68 70.05 38.84
CA GLY A 185 -63.16 68.99 37.94
C GLY A 185 -62.36 68.73 36.65
N PRO A 186 -61.88 67.48 36.44
CA PRO A 186 -61.35 67.05 35.14
C PRO A 186 -62.46 66.39 34.30
N LEU A 187 -62.53 66.76 33.02
CA LEU A 187 -63.20 65.99 31.98
C LEU A 187 -62.17 65.45 30.99
N HIS A 188 -62.48 64.25 30.52
CA HIS A 188 -61.61 63.19 30.05
C HIS A 188 -61.56 63.12 28.50
N LEU A 189 -60.66 62.27 27.98
CA LEU A 189 -60.59 61.66 26.62
C LEU A 189 -59.64 62.41 25.65
N TRP A 190 -58.65 61.79 25.01
CA TRP A 190 -58.63 60.47 24.38
C TRP A 190 -57.18 59.96 24.14
N TRP A 191 -56.95 58.66 24.35
CA TRP A 191 -55.75 57.85 24.01
C TRP A 191 -55.87 57.34 22.54
N PRO A 192 -54.81 56.91 21.82
CA PRO A 192 -54.32 55.53 21.96
C PRO A 192 -52.77 55.40 21.91
N GLN A 193 -52.14 54.76 22.90
CA GLN A 193 -51.75 53.35 22.93
C GLN A 193 -50.52 53.04 22.06
N GLN A 194 -49.33 53.31 22.60
CA GLN A 194 -48.13 52.59 22.21
C GLN A 194 -47.73 51.60 23.29
N SER A 195 -47.69 50.36 22.83
CA SER A 195 -47.28 49.13 23.49
C SER A 195 -45.94 49.27 24.20
N SER A 196 -45.90 48.78 25.43
CA SER A 196 -44.67 48.37 26.09
C SER A 196 -43.95 47.31 25.27
N PHE A 197 -42.82 47.67 24.68
CA PHE A 197 -41.72 46.73 24.52
C PHE A 197 -40.62 47.17 25.49
N ARG A 198 -40.43 46.36 26.53
CA ARG A 198 -39.23 46.39 27.36
C ARG A 198 -38.07 45.93 26.47
N THR A 199 -37.28 46.87 25.96
CA THR A 199 -35.97 46.52 25.41
C THR A 199 -34.96 46.65 26.55
N ALA A 200 -34.74 45.53 27.23
CA ALA A 200 -33.61 45.36 28.13
C ALA A 200 -32.32 45.54 27.31
N ARG A 201 -31.40 46.36 27.83
CA ARG A 201 -30.02 46.47 27.34
C ARG A 201 -29.35 45.08 27.33
N PRO A 202 -28.46 44.81 26.36
CA PRO A 202 -27.93 43.48 26.12
C PRO A 202 -26.88 43.10 27.16
N SER A 203 -27.01 41.90 27.72
CA SER A 203 -25.93 41.23 28.44
C SER A 203 -25.04 40.52 27.43
N ILE A 204 -23.91 41.14 27.12
CA ILE A 204 -22.80 40.59 26.34
C ILE A 204 -22.26 39.34 27.07
N PRO A 205 -22.23 38.15 26.46
CA PRO A 205 -21.44 37.04 26.98
C PRO A 205 -19.96 37.34 26.77
N LEU A 206 -19.20 37.19 27.85
CA LEU A 206 -17.74 37.30 27.91
C LEU A 206 -17.06 36.57 26.74
N PRO A 207 -16.03 37.17 26.09
CA PRO A 207 -15.21 36.46 25.14
C PRO A 207 -14.33 35.43 25.85
N TRP A 208 -14.30 34.23 25.29
CA TRP A 208 -13.38 33.16 25.64
C TRP A 208 -11.93 33.65 25.52
N PRO A 209 -11.01 33.21 26.40
CA PRO A 209 -9.63 33.69 26.36
C PRO A 209 -8.92 33.11 25.13
N SER A 210 -8.38 33.98 24.28
CA SER A 210 -7.46 33.59 23.21
C SER A 210 -6.23 32.87 23.79
N PRO A 211 -5.67 31.87 23.09
CA PRO A 211 -4.44 31.21 23.51
C PRO A 211 -3.26 32.19 23.38
N ARG A 212 -2.54 32.40 24.48
CA ARG A 212 -1.28 33.15 24.48
C ARG A 212 -0.21 32.38 23.70
N PRO A 213 0.64 33.05 22.91
CA PRO A 213 1.85 32.45 22.35
C PRO A 213 2.89 32.31 23.47
N CYS A 214 3.13 31.09 23.92
CA CYS A 214 4.23 30.77 24.83
C CYS A 214 5.53 30.68 24.02
N LEU A 215 6.30 31.76 23.99
CA LEU A 215 7.73 31.71 23.70
C LEU A 215 8.47 31.45 25.01
N LEU A 216 8.95 30.22 25.20
CA LEU A 216 10.23 29.95 25.86
C LEU A 216 10.83 28.64 25.30
N PRO A 217 12.14 28.62 24.99
CA PRO A 217 12.84 27.42 24.54
C PRO A 217 13.35 26.63 25.75
N ILE A 218 13.09 25.32 25.79
CA ILE A 218 13.81 24.39 26.66
C ILE A 218 14.50 23.38 25.75
N PRO A 219 15.86 23.30 25.76
CA PRO A 219 16.56 22.26 25.03
C PRO A 219 16.53 20.99 25.89
N LEU A 220 15.79 19.97 25.46
CA LEU A 220 16.08 18.62 25.94
C LEU A 220 17.31 18.08 25.18
N PRO A 221 18.29 17.48 25.87
CA PRO A 221 19.47 16.97 25.23
C PRO A 221 19.09 15.76 24.36
N CYS A 222 19.33 15.91 23.07
CA CYS A 222 19.36 14.82 22.11
C CYS A 222 20.42 13.80 22.54
N LEU A 223 20.00 12.75 23.24
CA LEU A 223 20.78 11.51 23.27
C LEU A 223 20.63 10.88 21.88
N ARG A 224 21.53 11.25 20.97
CA ARG A 224 21.78 10.52 19.73
C ARG A 224 22.18 9.08 20.11
N PRO A 225 21.45 8.05 19.67
CA PRO A 225 22.06 6.74 19.50
C PRO A 225 23.20 6.89 18.47
N PRO A 226 24.31 6.14 18.59
CA PRO A 226 25.35 6.14 17.57
C PRO A 226 24.72 5.78 16.22
N LEU A 227 25.12 6.49 15.17
CA LEU A 227 24.84 6.11 13.79
C LEU A 227 25.45 4.72 13.54
N HIS A 228 24.67 3.68 13.80
CA HIS A 228 24.90 2.38 13.22
C HIS A 228 24.42 2.49 11.79
N LEU A 229 25.34 2.23 10.86
CA LEU A 229 25.04 1.98 9.46
C LEU A 229 23.86 0.97 9.41
N PRO A 230 22.84 1.15 8.55
CA PRO A 230 21.81 0.15 8.44
C PRO A 230 22.48 -1.17 8.07
N ASP A 231 22.28 -2.19 8.90
CA ASP A 231 22.61 -3.56 8.54
C ASP A 231 21.94 -3.87 7.18
N PRO A 232 22.55 -4.70 6.33
CA PRO A 232 21.91 -5.13 5.09
C PRO A 232 20.51 -5.64 5.42
N ILE A 233 19.52 -5.03 4.77
CA ILE A 233 18.10 -5.35 4.91
C ILE A 233 17.98 -6.87 4.77
N PRO A 234 17.52 -7.60 5.80
CA PRO A 234 17.42 -9.04 5.68
C PRO A 234 16.35 -9.37 4.63
N ASP A 235 16.62 -10.36 3.79
CA ASP A 235 15.87 -10.77 2.58
C ASP A 235 14.41 -11.24 2.84
N TYR A 236 13.79 -10.88 3.97
CA TYR A 236 12.39 -11.17 4.27
C TYR A 236 11.40 -10.06 3.85
N TRP A 237 11.90 -8.94 3.31
CA TRP A 237 11.05 -7.89 2.72
C TRP A 237 10.83 -8.05 1.23
N THR A 238 11.24 -9.18 0.63
CA THR A 238 10.72 -9.57 -0.68
C THR A 238 9.23 -9.79 -0.48
N THR A 239 8.41 -8.83 -0.94
CA THR A 239 6.96 -8.99 -0.89
C THR A 239 6.67 -10.32 -1.57
N HIS A 240 6.10 -11.29 -0.85
CA HIS A 240 5.79 -12.61 -1.43
C HIS A 240 4.83 -12.47 -2.62
N LEU A 241 4.20 -11.32 -2.76
CA LEU A 241 3.34 -10.91 -3.85
C LEU A 241 4.09 -10.83 -5.19
N ARG A 242 3.49 -11.41 -6.21
CA ARG A 242 3.95 -11.31 -7.59
C ARG A 242 3.95 -9.86 -8.12
N PRO A 243 4.81 -9.55 -9.12
CA PRO A 243 4.71 -8.29 -9.86
C PRO A 243 3.34 -8.12 -10.52
N PHE A 244 2.86 -6.87 -10.61
CA PHE A 244 1.61 -6.54 -11.28
C PHE A 244 1.69 -6.84 -12.79
N PHE A 245 0.63 -7.39 -13.38
CA PHE A 245 0.58 -7.69 -14.82
C PHE A 245 0.36 -6.44 -15.67
N SER A 246 -0.16 -5.36 -15.09
CA SER A 246 -0.34 -4.08 -15.76
C SER A 246 -0.45 -2.91 -14.80
N GLN A 247 -0.27 -1.70 -15.32
CA GLN A 247 -0.49 -0.46 -14.57
C GLN A 247 -1.93 -0.36 -14.03
N GLN A 248 -2.92 -0.83 -14.80
CA GLN A 248 -4.32 -0.81 -14.35
C GLN A 248 -4.55 -1.78 -13.18
N GLU A 249 -3.90 -2.95 -13.18
CA GLU A 249 -3.96 -3.87 -12.04
C GLU A 249 -3.36 -3.23 -10.78
N TYR A 250 -2.20 -2.58 -10.91
CA TYR A 250 -1.57 -1.85 -9.81
C TYR A 250 -2.48 -0.76 -9.24
N VAL A 251 -3.01 0.13 -10.10
CA VAL A 251 -3.89 1.22 -9.68
C VAL A 251 -5.13 0.67 -8.97
N LEU A 252 -5.75 -0.39 -9.51
CA LEU A 252 -6.93 -1.02 -8.94
C LEU A 252 -6.63 -1.65 -7.56
N VAL A 253 -5.55 -2.43 -7.45
CA VAL A 253 -5.15 -3.07 -6.19
C VAL A 253 -4.78 -2.03 -5.14
N ARG A 254 -4.02 -1.01 -5.51
CA ARG A 254 -3.65 0.09 -4.60
C ARG A 254 -4.87 0.87 -4.11
N HIS A 255 -5.78 1.22 -5.02
CA HIS A 255 -7.04 1.88 -4.67
C HIS A 255 -7.88 1.02 -3.72
N THR A 256 -8.03 -0.27 -4.04
CA THR A 256 -8.75 -1.23 -3.19
C THR A 256 -8.11 -1.33 -1.80
N HIS A 257 -6.77 -1.39 -1.72
CA HIS A 257 -6.04 -1.42 -0.46
C HIS A 257 -6.27 -0.15 0.37
N ARG A 258 -6.23 1.05 -0.24
CA ARG A 258 -6.53 2.31 0.45
C ARG A 258 -7.92 2.27 1.09
N GLN A 259 -8.94 1.87 0.33
CA GLN A 259 -10.30 1.73 0.86
C GLN A 259 -10.39 0.66 1.97
N LEU A 260 -9.65 -0.45 1.85
CA LEU A 260 -9.61 -1.50 2.87
C LEU A 260 -9.05 -0.98 4.20
N VAL A 261 -8.03 -0.13 4.18
CA VAL A 261 -7.48 0.52 5.39
C VAL A 261 -8.56 1.32 6.12
N HIS A 262 -9.45 2.00 5.40
CA HIS A 262 -10.56 2.76 5.99
C HIS A 262 -11.75 1.90 6.44
N SER A 263 -11.78 0.61 6.11
CA SER A 263 -12.93 -0.28 6.39
C SER A 263 -13.01 -0.77 7.84
N GLY A 264 -11.87 -0.81 8.53
CA GLY A 264 -11.72 -1.33 9.90
C GLY A 264 -11.79 -2.86 10.03
N TYR A 265 -12.18 -3.60 8.98
CA TYR A 265 -12.23 -5.07 8.94
C TYR A 265 -11.17 -5.70 8.03
N TYR A 266 -10.25 -4.88 7.53
CA TYR A 266 -9.00 -5.34 6.94
C TYR A 266 -7.98 -5.58 8.06
N TRP A 267 -7.44 -6.79 8.10
CA TRP A 267 -6.50 -7.24 9.13
C TRP A 267 -5.03 -7.20 8.68
N GLY A 268 -4.76 -6.77 7.44
CA GLY A 268 -3.41 -6.71 6.90
C GLY A 268 -2.79 -8.11 6.75
N PRO A 269 -1.46 -8.21 6.94
CA PRO A 269 -0.75 -9.49 6.97
C PRO A 269 -1.21 -10.31 8.16
N MET A 270 -2.05 -11.30 7.91
CA MET A 270 -2.61 -12.20 8.92
C MET A 270 -2.65 -13.61 8.37
N GLU A 271 -2.12 -14.56 9.14
CA GLU A 271 -2.11 -15.97 8.74
C GLU A 271 -3.50 -16.60 8.82
N MET A 272 -3.69 -17.67 8.06
CA MET A 272 -4.97 -18.38 7.97
C MET A 272 -5.43 -18.89 9.34
N GLU A 273 -4.52 -19.51 10.09
CA GLU A 273 -4.78 -20.12 11.39
C GLU A 273 -5.19 -19.07 12.42
N GLU A 274 -4.59 -17.87 12.36
CA GLU A 274 -4.96 -16.76 13.22
C GLU A 274 -6.36 -16.23 12.88
N ALA A 275 -6.68 -16.10 11.58
CA ALA A 275 -8.00 -15.69 11.14
C ALA A 275 -9.07 -16.70 11.57
N HIS A 276 -8.78 -18.00 11.48
CA HIS A 276 -9.69 -19.06 11.92
C HIS A 276 -9.92 -19.04 13.42
N ARG A 277 -8.86 -18.96 14.23
CA ARG A 277 -8.97 -18.82 15.70
C ARG A 277 -9.81 -17.60 16.09
N THR A 278 -9.57 -16.48 15.42
CA THR A 278 -10.32 -15.23 15.67
C THR A 278 -11.81 -15.41 15.37
N LEU A 279 -12.13 -15.97 14.20
CA LEU A 279 -13.51 -16.12 13.74
C LEU A 279 -14.29 -17.23 14.45
N LEU A 280 -13.62 -18.25 14.98
CA LEU A 280 -14.24 -19.37 15.68
C LEU A 280 -15.12 -18.92 16.85
N HIS A 281 -14.72 -17.84 17.54
CA HIS A 281 -15.43 -17.28 18.68
C HIS A 281 -16.39 -16.15 18.31
N THR A 282 -16.60 -15.89 17.03
CA THR A 282 -17.56 -14.90 16.52
C THR A 282 -18.85 -15.59 16.10
N PRO A 283 -19.99 -14.89 15.95
CA PRO A 283 -21.20 -15.57 15.48
C PRO A 283 -21.14 -15.84 13.96
N PRO A 284 -21.84 -16.87 13.45
CA PRO A 284 -21.86 -17.21 12.03
C PRO A 284 -22.18 -16.04 11.10
N GLY A 285 -21.51 -16.00 9.97
CA GLY A 285 -21.52 -14.92 8.98
C GLY A 285 -20.63 -13.71 9.32
N SER A 286 -19.89 -13.75 10.43
CA SER A 286 -18.84 -12.75 10.69
C SER A 286 -17.67 -12.97 9.74
N PHE A 287 -17.09 -11.91 9.17
CA PHE A 287 -16.01 -12.02 8.20
C PHE A 287 -14.93 -10.95 8.36
N LEU A 288 -13.75 -11.20 7.83
CA LEU A 288 -12.66 -10.24 7.72
C LEU A 288 -11.91 -10.40 6.40
N ILE A 289 -11.22 -9.34 5.97
CA ILE A 289 -10.28 -9.37 4.85
C ILE A 289 -8.87 -9.36 5.41
N ARG A 290 -7.98 -10.17 4.82
CA ARG A 290 -6.56 -10.21 5.14
C ARG A 290 -5.75 -10.38 3.87
N ASP A 291 -4.44 -10.16 3.96
CA ASP A 291 -3.54 -10.49 2.86
C ASP A 291 -3.53 -12.00 2.61
N SER A 292 -3.36 -12.42 1.36
CA SER A 292 -3.12 -13.84 1.09
C SER A 292 -1.67 -14.18 1.40
N SER A 293 -1.42 -15.32 2.03
CA SER A 293 -0.07 -15.90 2.15
C SER A 293 0.42 -16.50 0.83
N GLN A 294 -0.39 -16.47 -0.23
CA GLN A 294 0.01 -16.94 -1.55
C GLN A 294 0.62 -15.83 -2.40
N PRO A 295 1.62 -16.14 -3.24
CA PRO A 295 2.30 -15.14 -4.04
C PRO A 295 1.41 -14.50 -5.11
N ASP A 296 0.50 -15.28 -5.71
CA ASP A 296 -0.31 -14.80 -6.84
C ASP A 296 -1.65 -14.17 -6.45
N VAL A 297 -1.89 -13.95 -5.16
CA VAL A 297 -3.19 -13.50 -4.65
C VAL A 297 -2.99 -12.39 -3.64
N PHE A 298 -3.58 -11.22 -3.89
CA PHE A 298 -3.45 -10.08 -2.98
C PHE A 298 -4.27 -10.26 -1.69
N PHE A 299 -5.54 -10.66 -1.81
CA PHE A 299 -6.48 -10.65 -0.68
C PHE A 299 -7.16 -12.00 -0.45
N THR A 300 -7.50 -12.28 0.80
CA THR A 300 -8.26 -13.44 1.23
C THR A 300 -9.44 -13.01 2.12
N LEU A 301 -10.62 -13.51 1.78
CA LEU A 301 -11.82 -13.40 2.63
C LEU A 301 -11.84 -14.56 3.61
N SER A 302 -11.82 -14.27 4.90
CA SER A 302 -12.05 -15.29 5.94
C SER A 302 -13.37 -15.01 6.63
N TYR A 303 -14.22 -16.03 6.79
CA TYR A 303 -15.53 -15.86 7.41
C TYR A 303 -15.94 -17.09 8.23
N HIS A 304 -16.81 -16.88 9.22
CA HIS A 304 -17.39 -17.96 9.99
C HIS A 304 -18.59 -18.55 9.24
N GLY A 305 -18.40 -19.70 8.60
CA GLY A 305 -19.46 -20.47 7.95
C GLY A 305 -20.25 -21.34 8.93
N ASP A 306 -21.22 -22.11 8.40
CA ASP A 306 -22.12 -22.93 9.22
C ASP A 306 -21.40 -24.05 9.99
N GLN A 307 -20.25 -24.50 9.49
CA GLN A 307 -19.43 -25.58 10.07
C GLN A 307 -18.12 -25.07 10.68
N GLY A 308 -17.98 -23.75 10.84
CA GLY A 308 -16.76 -23.12 11.36
C GLY A 308 -16.10 -22.14 10.38
N PRO A 309 -14.92 -21.61 10.75
CA PRO A 309 -14.18 -20.66 9.93
C PRO A 309 -13.71 -21.23 8.59
N ILE A 310 -13.84 -20.43 7.53
CA ILE A 310 -13.46 -20.76 6.16
C ILE A 310 -12.66 -19.58 5.58
N SER A 311 -11.60 -19.86 4.83
CA SER A 311 -10.87 -18.85 4.04
C SER A 311 -11.01 -19.12 2.55
N VAL A 312 -11.38 -18.08 1.80
CA VAL A 312 -11.54 -18.11 0.35
C VAL A 312 -10.72 -16.99 -0.27
N ARG A 313 -9.87 -17.34 -1.21
CA ARG A 313 -9.01 -16.41 -1.95
C ARG A 313 -9.86 -15.49 -2.83
N VAL A 314 -9.50 -14.21 -2.89
CA VAL A 314 -10.09 -13.26 -3.83
C VAL A 314 -9.17 -13.16 -5.04
N LEU A 315 -9.60 -13.72 -6.16
CA LEU A 315 -8.85 -13.69 -7.41
C LEU A 315 -9.14 -12.38 -8.14
N LEU A 316 -8.10 -11.82 -8.74
CA LEU A 316 -8.18 -10.68 -9.65
C LEU A 316 -7.82 -11.17 -11.06
N THR A 317 -8.76 -11.06 -12.00
CA THR A 317 -8.53 -11.46 -13.39
C THR A 317 -9.24 -10.47 -14.30
N SER A 318 -8.50 -9.93 -15.28
CA SER A 318 -9.02 -8.92 -16.20
C SER A 318 -9.66 -7.74 -15.47
N GLN A 319 -9.00 -7.24 -14.42
CA GLN A 319 -9.46 -6.11 -13.58
C GLN A 319 -10.79 -6.36 -12.85
N ARG A 320 -11.19 -7.63 -12.66
CA ARG A 320 -12.40 -7.99 -11.91
C ARG A 320 -12.11 -8.94 -10.77
N PHE A 321 -12.70 -8.65 -9.60
CA PHE A 321 -12.59 -9.46 -8.39
C PHE A 321 -13.59 -10.61 -8.40
N ARG A 322 -13.16 -11.79 -7.98
CA ARG A 322 -14.02 -12.97 -7.80
C ARG A 322 -13.54 -13.83 -6.63
N LEU A 323 -14.45 -14.59 -6.02
CA LEU A 323 -14.06 -15.61 -5.06
C LEU A 323 -13.57 -16.86 -5.80
N ASN A 324 -12.51 -17.50 -5.30
CA ASN A 324 -12.06 -18.77 -5.83
C ASN A 324 -13.20 -19.81 -5.78
N GLY A 325 -13.46 -20.48 -6.91
CA GLY A 325 -14.59 -21.40 -7.08
C GLY A 325 -15.94 -20.73 -7.38
N SER A 326 -16.01 -19.40 -7.57
CA SER A 326 -17.23 -18.69 -8.01
C SER A 326 -17.11 -18.22 -9.46
N ASN A 327 -18.25 -18.16 -10.16
CA ASN A 327 -18.37 -17.57 -11.49
C ASN A 327 -18.82 -16.10 -11.48
N LYS A 328 -19.00 -15.51 -10.29
CA LYS A 328 -19.41 -14.11 -10.14
C LYS A 328 -18.17 -13.22 -10.05
N ALA A 329 -18.13 -12.19 -10.90
CA ALA A 329 -17.04 -11.23 -10.98
C ALA A 329 -17.54 -9.80 -10.81
N PHE A 330 -16.77 -8.95 -10.15
CA PHE A 330 -17.16 -7.61 -9.70
C PHE A 330 -16.08 -6.59 -10.06
N ASP A 331 -16.45 -5.33 -10.28
CA ASP A 331 -15.48 -4.26 -10.58
C ASP A 331 -14.69 -3.84 -9.33
N SER A 332 -15.26 -4.06 -8.14
CA SER A 332 -14.65 -3.73 -6.85
C SER A 332 -14.77 -4.90 -5.87
N LEU A 333 -13.78 -5.03 -5.00
CA LEU A 333 -13.83 -5.96 -3.86
C LEU A 333 -15.04 -5.70 -2.97
N PHE A 334 -15.42 -4.45 -2.77
CA PHE A 334 -16.54 -4.09 -1.90
C PHE A 334 -17.89 -4.42 -2.53
N ALA A 335 -18.02 -4.28 -3.85
CA ALA A 335 -19.20 -4.75 -4.58
C ALA A 335 -19.34 -6.28 -4.48
N LEU A 336 -18.22 -7.02 -4.52
CA LEU A 336 -18.20 -8.46 -4.25
C LEU A 336 -18.72 -8.77 -2.83
N LEU A 337 -18.20 -8.07 -1.81
CA LEU A 337 -18.62 -8.30 -0.42
C LEU A 337 -20.10 -7.99 -0.22
N GLN A 338 -20.56 -6.84 -0.71
CA GLN A 338 -21.96 -6.43 -0.63
C GLN A 338 -22.89 -7.46 -1.27
N PHE A 339 -22.55 -7.95 -2.48
CA PHE A 339 -23.33 -9.01 -3.13
C PHE A 339 -23.48 -10.26 -2.24
N TYR A 340 -22.39 -10.72 -1.61
CA TYR A 340 -22.45 -11.91 -0.75
C TYR A 340 -23.13 -11.66 0.60
N MET A 341 -23.17 -10.41 1.07
CA MET A 341 -23.94 -9.99 2.25
C MET A 341 -25.45 -9.92 1.97
N GLU A 342 -25.83 -9.49 0.77
CA GLU A 342 -27.23 -9.32 0.37
C GLU A 342 -27.85 -10.59 -0.26
N SER A 343 -27.01 -11.52 -0.73
CA SER A 343 -27.45 -12.77 -1.35
C SER A 343 -28.39 -13.60 -0.45
N SER A 344 -29.27 -14.39 -1.07
CA SER A 344 -30.26 -15.23 -0.37
C SER A 344 -29.67 -16.22 0.64
N HIS A 345 -28.41 -16.65 0.44
CA HIS A 345 -27.71 -17.56 1.34
C HIS A 345 -26.97 -16.85 2.48
N ARG A 346 -26.89 -15.50 2.48
CA ARG A 346 -26.25 -14.62 3.49
C ARG A 346 -25.08 -15.25 4.23
N ARG A 347 -24.10 -15.76 3.47
CA ARG A 347 -22.87 -16.35 4.00
C ARG A 347 -22.04 -15.32 4.76
N LEU A 348 -22.14 -14.07 4.33
CA LEU A 348 -21.58 -12.91 5.01
C LEU A 348 -22.73 -12.13 5.65
N ARG A 349 -22.55 -11.67 6.88
CA ARG A 349 -23.56 -10.92 7.64
C ARG A 349 -22.99 -9.68 8.30
N ARG A 350 -21.76 -9.76 8.83
CA ARG A 350 -21.14 -8.63 9.52
C ARG A 350 -19.62 -8.63 9.38
N ALA A 351 -19.07 -7.44 9.19
CA ALA A 351 -17.64 -7.27 9.19
C ALA A 351 -17.06 -7.36 10.61
N TRP A 352 -16.00 -8.14 10.76
CA TRP A 352 -15.27 -8.33 12.00
C TRP A 352 -14.11 -7.34 12.07
N ARG A 353 -14.40 -6.19 12.69
CA ARG A 353 -13.45 -5.07 12.79
C ARG A 353 -12.42 -5.26 13.92
N ARG A 354 -11.18 -4.80 13.68
CA ARG A 354 -10.06 -4.80 14.66
C ARG A 354 -10.36 -3.85 15.81
N GLU A 355 -10.75 -2.63 15.50
CA GLU A 355 -11.12 -1.62 16.48
C GLU A 355 -12.62 -1.71 16.77
N ARG A 356 -12.95 -1.83 18.06
CA ARG A 356 -14.34 -1.82 18.53
C ARG A 356 -14.45 -0.98 19.81
N PRO A 357 -15.50 -0.14 19.93
CA PRO A 357 -16.56 0.12 18.94
C PRO A 357 -16.08 0.97 17.73
N MET A 358 -16.87 1.01 16.65
CA MET A 358 -16.63 1.94 15.54
C MET A 358 -16.69 3.39 16.02
N THR A 359 -15.92 4.27 15.39
CA THR A 359 -16.00 5.70 15.69
C THR A 359 -17.34 6.28 15.22
N LEU A 360 -17.79 7.37 15.84
CA LEU A 360 -19.00 8.07 15.42
C LEU A 360 -18.91 8.49 13.94
N GLN A 361 -17.73 8.95 13.50
CA GLN A 361 -17.48 9.30 12.10
C GLN A 361 -17.70 8.11 11.15
N GLN A 362 -17.21 6.92 11.49
CA GLN A 362 -17.41 5.72 10.67
C GLN A 362 -18.88 5.30 10.59
N LEU A 363 -19.61 5.40 11.71
CA LEU A 363 -21.04 5.12 11.76
C LEU A 363 -21.83 6.14 10.91
N CYS A 364 -21.52 7.42 11.03
CA CYS A 364 -22.12 8.48 10.23
C CYS A 364 -21.84 8.27 8.73
N ARG A 365 -20.59 7.97 8.35
CA ARG A 365 -20.24 7.66 6.95
C ARG A 365 -21.07 6.51 6.41
N GLY A 366 -21.10 5.37 7.10
CA GLY A 366 -21.89 4.22 6.67
C GLY A 366 -23.37 4.55 6.48
N ARG A 367 -23.94 5.33 7.40
CA ARG A 367 -25.35 5.74 7.34
C ARG A 367 -25.64 6.73 6.21
N ILE A 368 -24.75 7.68 5.94
CA ILE A 368 -24.88 8.64 4.83
C ILE A 368 -24.85 7.88 3.50
N ILE A 369 -23.86 6.99 3.31
CA ILE A 369 -23.75 6.19 2.08
C ILE A 369 -24.97 5.30 1.88
N GLU A 370 -25.47 4.66 2.94
CA GLU A 370 -26.68 3.83 2.88
C GLU A 370 -27.93 4.62 2.43
N LEU A 371 -28.05 5.89 2.85
CA LEU A 371 -29.23 6.72 2.56
C LEU A 371 -29.16 7.43 1.20
N TYR A 372 -27.98 7.94 0.84
CA TYR A 372 -27.82 8.84 -0.32
C TYR A 372 -27.12 8.18 -1.51
N GLY A 373 -26.40 7.08 -1.29
CA GLY A 373 -25.57 6.44 -2.31
C GLY A 373 -24.19 7.09 -2.46
N ALA A 374 -23.24 6.31 -2.97
CA ALA A 374 -21.87 6.75 -3.23
C ALA A 374 -21.81 7.81 -4.34
N GLU A 375 -22.70 7.70 -5.33
CA GLU A 375 -22.77 8.56 -6.50
C GLU A 375 -23.23 9.98 -6.22
N ARG A 376 -23.78 10.24 -5.02
CA ARG A 376 -24.34 11.55 -4.65
C ARG A 376 -23.48 12.32 -3.66
N ILE A 377 -22.33 11.78 -3.24
CA ILE A 377 -21.47 12.42 -2.23
C ILE A 377 -21.16 13.87 -2.62
N ASP A 378 -20.80 14.11 -3.89
CA ASP A 378 -20.43 15.45 -4.39
C ASP A 378 -21.62 16.41 -4.51
N SER A 379 -22.84 15.88 -4.50
CA SER A 379 -24.09 16.64 -4.61
C SER A 379 -24.74 16.93 -3.25
N LEU A 380 -24.16 16.42 -2.15
CA LEU A 380 -24.70 16.67 -0.82
C LEU A 380 -24.48 18.14 -0.44
N PRO A 381 -25.56 18.87 -0.11
CA PRO A 381 -25.43 20.28 0.23
C PRO A 381 -24.64 20.46 1.53
N GLU A 382 -23.87 21.54 1.61
CA GLU A 382 -23.24 22.05 2.84
C GLU A 382 -22.16 21.14 3.47
N LEU A 383 -21.64 20.13 2.76
CA LEU A 383 -20.47 19.39 3.22
C LEU A 383 -19.17 20.12 2.90
N ASN A 384 -18.34 20.33 3.91
CA ASN A 384 -16.96 20.78 3.71
C ASN A 384 -16.15 19.69 2.99
N GLN A 385 -15.21 20.10 2.13
CA GLN A 385 -14.31 19.24 1.37
C GLN A 385 -13.64 18.13 2.20
N VAL A 386 -13.23 18.40 3.43
CA VAL A 386 -12.62 17.39 4.32
C VAL A 386 -13.60 16.24 4.61
N VAL A 387 -14.87 16.56 4.82
CA VAL A 387 -15.92 15.56 5.07
C VAL A 387 -16.26 14.84 3.78
N THR A 388 -16.34 15.55 2.66
CA THR A 388 -16.56 14.96 1.33
C THR A 388 -15.47 13.94 1.01
N GLN A 389 -14.20 14.30 1.20
CA GLN A 389 -13.06 13.40 1.01
C GLN A 389 -13.17 12.17 1.93
N TYR A 390 -13.48 12.36 3.21
CA TYR A 390 -13.67 11.24 4.14
C TYR A 390 -14.78 10.25 3.75
N LEU A 391 -15.84 10.75 3.10
CA LEU A 391 -16.89 9.90 2.52
C LEU A 391 -16.40 9.17 1.26
N GLN A 392 -15.64 9.86 0.39
CA GLN A 392 -15.08 9.31 -0.84
C GLN A 392 -13.96 8.26 -0.59
N ASP A 393 -13.19 8.41 0.50
CA ASP A 393 -12.14 7.45 0.90
C ASP A 393 -12.72 6.05 1.17
N TYR A 394 -14.01 5.96 1.52
CA TYR A 394 -14.70 4.70 1.72
C TYR A 394 -16.21 4.83 1.50
N PRO A 395 -16.68 4.76 0.24
CA PRO A 395 -18.06 5.03 -0.12
C PRO A 395 -18.92 3.76 -0.02
N TYR A 396 -18.85 3.06 1.12
CA TYR A 396 -19.57 1.81 1.37
C TYR A 396 -20.23 1.79 2.75
N SER A 397 -21.37 1.10 2.87
CA SER A 397 -22.15 0.96 4.11
C SER A 397 -21.89 -0.35 4.88
N ILE A 398 -20.89 -1.13 4.46
CA ILE A 398 -20.51 -2.45 5.01
C ILE A 398 -20.05 -2.35 6.47
#